data_AF-A0A935J002-F1
#
_entry.id   AF-A0A935J002-F1
#
_cell.length_a   1.000
_cell.length_b   1.000
_cell.length_c   1.000
_cell.angle_alpha   90.00
_cell.angle_beta   90.00
_cell.angle_gamma   90.00
#
_symmetry.space_group_name_H-M   'P 1'
#
loop_
_entity.id
_entity.type
_entity.pdbx_description
1 polymer ?
#
loop_
_entity_poly.entity_id
_entity_poly.type
_entity_poly.pdbx_seq_one_letter_code
_entity_poly.pdbx_strand_id
1 'polypeptide(L)'
;MDIVKKIPRWEQIIPVYAVIVMMVYVWSLFQYFWRLSSWLNFSTLGQVGGIYVYTAAVNFIESLLILFALLVLSVILPSKWFYEQFVVKGSTLTLFTLGGLMLFNQALFEDILHPSILLPKLLAFAAVVVLLIFLFGRIGFLKKTMEELANRMTVFLYIWMPITAISILILLVRNIF
;
A
#
# COMPACT_ATOMS: atom_id res chain seq x y z
N MET A 1 1.22 29.79 -9.63
CA MET A 1 0.64 28.90 -8.60
C MET A 1 1.76 28.00 -8.10
N ASP A 2 2.20 28.16 -6.85
CA ASP A 2 3.36 27.43 -6.33
C ASP A 2 3.01 25.95 -6.12
N ILE A 3 3.37 25.09 -7.07
CA ILE A 3 3.21 23.63 -6.99
C ILE A 3 3.87 23.08 -5.71
N VAL A 4 4.96 23.71 -5.27
CA VAL A 4 5.71 23.38 -4.06
C VAL A 4 4.85 23.49 -2.78
N LYS A 5 3.84 24.37 -2.75
CA LYS A 5 2.95 24.53 -1.57
C LYS A 5 1.89 23.43 -1.45
N LYS A 6 1.75 22.55 -2.44
CA LYS A 6 0.80 21.41 -2.44
C LYS A 6 1.43 20.06 -2.09
N ILE A 7 2.74 20.03 -1.85
CA ILE A 7 3.45 18.80 -1.47
C ILE A 7 3.34 18.64 0.07
N PRO A 8 2.77 17.53 0.58
CA PRO A 8 2.68 17.26 2.00
C PRO A 8 4.03 17.31 2.71
N ARG A 9 4.02 17.67 3.99
CA ARG A 9 5.25 17.67 4.81
C ARG A 9 5.66 16.24 5.16
N TRP A 10 6.93 16.03 5.48
CA TRP A 10 7.45 14.72 5.94
C TRP A 10 6.63 14.12 7.09
N GLU A 11 6.18 14.96 8.03
CA GLU A 11 5.31 14.58 9.16
C GLU A 11 3.97 13.97 8.71
N GLN A 12 3.48 14.31 7.52
CA GLN A 12 2.25 13.77 6.95
C GLN A 12 2.52 12.60 6.01
N ILE A 13 3.67 12.59 5.35
CA ILE A 13 4.10 11.53 4.42
C ILE A 13 4.40 10.24 5.18
N ILE A 14 5.16 10.33 6.29
CA ILE A 14 5.63 9.15 7.03
C ILE A 14 4.48 8.28 7.54
N PRO A 15 3.42 8.80 8.20
CA PRO A 15 2.31 7.97 8.66
C PRO A 15 1.55 7.29 7.51
N VAL A 16 1.35 8.00 6.39
CA VAL A 16 0.67 7.44 5.20
C VAL A 16 1.51 6.35 4.56
N TYR A 17 2.83 6.57 4.44
CA TYR A 17 3.76 5.57 3.96
C TYR A 17 3.78 4.33 4.86
N ALA A 18 3.70 4.51 6.18
CA ALA A 18 3.61 3.41 7.12
C ALA A 18 2.36 2.54 6.91
N VAL A 19 1.21 3.16 6.63
CA VAL A 19 -0.02 2.44 6.28
C VAL A 19 0.15 1.65 4.98
N ILE A 20 0.77 2.24 3.96
CA ILE A 20 1.07 1.56 2.69
C ILE A 20 1.96 0.34 2.93
N VAL A 21 3.10 0.55 3.60
CA VAL A 21 4.05 -0.53 3.91
C VAL A 21 3.37 -1.63 4.70
N MET A 22 2.58 -1.28 5.73
CA MET A 22 1.87 -2.28 6.52
C MET A 22 0.94 -3.14 5.66
N MET A 23 0.14 -2.51 4.79
CA MET A 23 -0.79 -3.24 3.92
C MET A 23 -0.05 -4.15 2.93
N VAL A 24 0.93 -3.61 2.23
CA VAL A 24 1.68 -4.35 1.20
C VAL A 24 2.48 -5.50 1.83
N TYR A 25 3.24 -5.23 2.89
CA TYR A 25 4.13 -6.23 3.48
C TYR A 25 3.36 -7.34 4.19
N VAL A 26 2.30 -7.01 4.93
CA VAL A 26 1.49 -8.03 5.62
C VAL A 26 0.80 -8.93 4.60
N TRP A 27 0.26 -8.37 3.52
CA TRP A 27 -0.36 -9.17 2.47
C TRP A 27 0.65 -10.07 1.76
N SER A 28 1.80 -9.54 1.36
CA SER A 28 2.85 -10.34 0.74
C SER A 28 3.37 -11.42 1.67
N LEU A 29 3.49 -11.13 2.96
CA LEU A 29 3.89 -12.11 3.98
C LEU A 29 2.82 -13.20 4.16
N PHE A 30 1.54 -12.84 4.17
CA PHE A 30 0.44 -13.80 4.20
C PHE A 30 0.48 -14.74 2.97
N GLN A 31 0.65 -14.18 1.77
CA GLN A 31 0.77 -14.97 0.53
C GLN A 31 2.05 -15.85 0.52
N TYR A 32 3.15 -15.32 1.06
CA TYR A 32 4.40 -16.06 1.20
C TYR A 32 4.20 -17.27 2.11
N PHE A 33 3.64 -17.09 3.31
CA PHE A 33 3.37 -18.18 4.25
C PHE A 33 2.35 -19.19 3.70
N TRP A 34 1.36 -18.74 2.94
CA TRP A 34 0.41 -19.62 2.27
C TRP A 34 1.10 -20.58 1.29
N ARG A 35 2.13 -20.12 0.58
CA ARG A 35 2.90 -20.93 -0.39
C ARG A 35 4.10 -21.64 0.22
N LEU A 36 4.51 -21.25 1.44
CA LEU A 36 5.71 -21.76 2.11
C LEU A 36 5.70 -23.29 2.24
N SER A 37 4.57 -23.88 2.65
CA SER A 37 4.44 -25.34 2.79
C SER A 37 4.72 -26.07 1.47
N SER A 38 4.25 -25.52 0.34
CA SER A 38 4.54 -26.07 -0.98
C SER A 38 6.03 -25.97 -1.30
N TRP A 39 6.66 -24.82 -1.09
CA TRP A 39 8.08 -24.64 -1.41
C TRP A 39 9.01 -25.49 -0.54
N LEU A 40 8.67 -25.74 0.73
CA LEU A 40 9.46 -26.62 1.58
C LEU A 40 9.51 -28.07 1.06
N ASN A 41 8.53 -28.49 0.26
CA ASN A 41 8.53 -29.82 -0.37
C ASN A 41 9.36 -29.89 -1.66
N PHE A 42 9.55 -28.76 -2.36
CA PHE A 42 10.13 -28.73 -3.72
C PHE A 42 11.38 -27.86 -3.88
N SER A 43 11.79 -27.11 -2.85
CA SER A 43 12.86 -26.12 -2.94
C SER A 43 13.77 -26.16 -1.73
N THR A 44 15.03 -25.76 -1.92
CA THR A 44 16.00 -25.66 -0.82
C THR A 44 15.73 -24.41 0.02
N LEU A 45 16.17 -24.41 1.29
CA LEU A 45 16.00 -23.26 2.19
C LEU A 45 16.58 -21.95 1.60
N GLY A 46 17.69 -22.04 0.86
CA GLY A 46 18.29 -20.89 0.19
C GLY A 46 17.43 -20.34 -0.95
N GLN A 47 16.73 -21.20 -1.70
CA GLN A 47 15.77 -20.77 -2.72
C GLN A 47 14.55 -20.08 -2.09
N VAL A 48 14.03 -20.65 -1.00
CA VAL A 48 12.90 -20.09 -0.24
C VAL A 48 13.24 -18.71 0.36
N GLY A 49 14.42 -18.57 0.95
CA GLY A 49 14.94 -17.28 1.43
C GLY A 49 15.18 -16.29 0.27
N GLY A 50 15.66 -16.78 -0.86
CA GLY A 50 15.80 -16.00 -2.09
C GLY A 50 14.47 -15.40 -2.54
N ILE A 51 13.39 -16.21 -2.61
CA ILE A 51 12.05 -15.73 -2.96
C ILE A 51 11.62 -14.59 -2.04
N TYR A 52 11.83 -14.73 -0.72
CA TYR A 52 11.49 -13.67 0.23
C TYR A 52 12.24 -12.37 -0.04
N VAL A 53 13.54 -12.45 -0.31
CA VAL A 53 14.39 -11.28 -0.62
C VAL A 53 13.85 -10.52 -1.83
N TYR A 54 13.50 -11.23 -2.91
CA TYR A 54 12.89 -10.59 -4.09
C TYR A 54 11.51 -10.01 -3.76
N THR A 55 10.67 -10.71 -3.00
CA THR A 55 9.36 -10.20 -2.56
C THR A 55 9.50 -8.93 -1.73
N ALA A 56 10.45 -8.86 -0.79
CA ALA A 56 10.68 -7.68 0.04
C ALA A 56 11.14 -6.47 -0.81
N ALA A 57 12.00 -6.69 -1.82
CA ALA A 57 12.41 -5.64 -2.75
C ALA A 57 11.25 -5.13 -3.61
N VAL A 58 10.39 -6.04 -4.11
CA VAL A 58 9.19 -5.67 -4.86
C VAL A 58 8.23 -4.88 -3.98
N ASN A 59 7.97 -5.34 -2.75
CA ASN A 59 7.09 -4.64 -1.81
C ASN A 59 7.56 -3.19 -1.54
N PHE A 60 8.87 -2.97 -1.47
CA PHE A 60 9.43 -1.63 -1.31
C PHE A 60 9.11 -0.73 -2.51
N ILE A 61 9.35 -1.24 -3.72
CA ILE A 61 9.06 -0.52 -4.97
C ILE A 61 7.56 -0.24 -5.07
N GLU A 62 6.70 -1.23 -4.84
CA GLU A 62 5.25 -1.06 -4.85
C GLU A 62 4.79 -0.01 -3.84
N SER A 63 5.33 -0.05 -2.61
CA SER A 63 5.00 0.93 -1.57
C SER A 63 5.42 2.35 -1.97
N LEU A 64 6.58 2.51 -2.62
CA LEU A 64 7.03 3.80 -3.15
C LEU A 64 6.16 4.28 -4.31
N LEU A 65 5.77 3.39 -5.23
CA LEU A 65 4.89 3.73 -6.35
C LEU A 65 3.51 4.18 -5.87
N ILE A 66 2.94 3.49 -4.89
CA ILE A 66 1.66 3.89 -4.27
C ILE A 66 1.80 5.26 -3.60
N LEU A 67 2.88 5.47 -2.84
CA LEU A 67 3.13 6.78 -2.21
C LEU A 67 3.26 7.88 -3.27
N PHE A 68 4.01 7.63 -4.34
CA PHE A 68 4.18 8.57 -5.44
C PHE A 68 2.84 8.92 -6.10
N ALA A 69 1.98 7.93 -6.33
CA ALA A 69 0.64 8.16 -6.85
C ALA A 69 -0.20 9.06 -5.93
N LEU A 70 -0.12 8.88 -4.60
CA LEU A 70 -0.80 9.76 -3.65
C LEU A 70 -0.25 11.20 -3.65
N LEU A 71 1.06 11.36 -3.78
CA LEU A 71 1.68 12.68 -3.89
C LEU A 71 1.25 13.39 -5.17
N VAL A 72 1.21 12.67 -6.29
CA VAL A 72 0.69 13.18 -7.57
C VAL A 72 -0.79 13.58 -7.43
N LEU A 73 -1.61 12.76 -6.77
CA LEU A 73 -3.01 13.09 -6.48
C LEU A 73 -3.14 14.35 -5.62
N SER A 74 -2.25 14.56 -4.63
CA SER A 74 -2.23 15.78 -3.81
C SER A 74 -1.95 17.05 -4.64
N VAL A 75 -1.14 16.94 -5.69
CA VAL A 75 -0.82 18.07 -6.57
C VAL A 75 -1.98 18.37 -7.53
N ILE A 76 -2.59 17.33 -8.10
CA ILE A 76 -3.68 17.42 -9.08
C ILE A 76 -4.97 17.92 -8.41
N LEU A 77 -5.31 17.38 -7.24
CA LEU A 77 -6.56 17.70 -6.56
C LEU A 77 -6.53 19.10 -5.91
N PRO A 78 -7.72 19.69 -5.62
CA PRO A 78 -7.80 20.93 -4.86
C PRO A 78 -7.17 20.78 -3.47
N SER A 79 -6.36 21.76 -3.06
CA SER A 79 -5.62 21.72 -1.78
C SER A 79 -6.54 21.59 -0.57
N LYS A 80 -7.67 22.32 -0.59
CA LYS A 80 -8.72 22.24 0.45
C LYS A 80 -9.35 20.87 0.57
N TRP A 81 -9.29 20.06 -0.49
CA TRP A 81 -9.87 18.74 -0.49
C TRP A 81 -8.85 17.71 0.00
N PHE A 82 -7.70 17.55 -0.66
CA PHE A 82 -6.80 16.43 -0.34
C PHE A 82 -5.68 16.80 0.64
N TYR A 83 -5.00 17.93 0.39
CA TYR A 83 -3.78 18.30 1.08
C TYR A 83 -4.00 18.61 2.58
N GLU A 84 -5.05 19.37 2.93
CA GLU A 84 -5.33 19.73 4.33
C GLU A 84 -5.60 18.52 5.25
N GLN A 85 -6.06 17.41 4.67
CA GLN A 85 -6.37 16.18 5.39
C GLN A 85 -5.59 14.99 4.79
N PHE A 86 -4.36 15.22 4.31
CA PHE A 86 -3.58 14.22 3.58
C PHE A 86 -3.41 12.92 4.36
N VAL A 87 -3.13 13.00 5.66
CA VAL A 87 -2.96 11.81 6.51
C VAL A 87 -4.23 10.95 6.51
N VAL A 88 -5.38 11.58 6.76
CA VAL A 88 -6.68 10.89 6.84
C VAL A 88 -7.06 10.33 5.48
N LYS A 89 -7.06 11.17 4.45
CA LYS A 89 -7.53 10.81 3.11
C LYS A 89 -6.59 9.86 2.39
N GLY A 90 -5.28 10.07 2.52
CA GLY A 90 -4.25 9.17 2.00
C GLY A 90 -4.34 7.81 2.65
N SER A 91 -4.37 7.74 3.99
CA SER A 91 -4.48 6.46 4.70
C SER A 91 -5.79 5.73 4.41
N THR A 92 -6.91 6.47 4.34
CA THR A 92 -8.23 5.92 3.98
C THR A 92 -8.22 5.37 2.56
N LEU A 93 -7.74 6.16 1.59
CA LEU A 93 -7.64 5.75 0.19
C LEU A 93 -6.77 4.50 0.06
N THR A 94 -5.58 4.47 0.67
CA THR A 94 -4.71 3.30 0.69
C THR A 94 -5.39 2.08 1.31
N LEU A 95 -5.94 2.20 2.53
CA LEU A 95 -6.53 1.06 3.23
C LEU A 95 -7.67 0.43 2.44
N PHE A 96 -8.62 1.25 1.97
CA PHE A 96 -9.79 0.72 1.28
C PHE A 96 -9.46 0.28 -0.14
N THR A 97 -8.52 0.93 -0.83
CA THR A 97 -8.13 0.53 -2.18
C THR A 97 -7.32 -0.77 -2.13
N LEU A 98 -6.25 -0.81 -1.35
CA LEU A 98 -5.43 -2.03 -1.22
C LEU A 98 -6.20 -3.16 -0.57
N GLY A 99 -6.92 -2.89 0.53
CA GLY A 99 -7.75 -3.89 1.19
C GLY A 99 -8.87 -4.42 0.28
N GLY A 100 -9.49 -3.55 -0.50
CA GLY A 100 -10.46 -3.96 -1.53
C GLY A 100 -9.81 -4.83 -2.60
N LEU A 101 -8.67 -4.43 -3.17
CA LEU A 101 -7.94 -5.23 -4.16
C LEU A 101 -7.55 -6.61 -3.60
N MET A 102 -7.16 -6.69 -2.32
CA MET A 102 -6.86 -7.97 -1.66
C MET A 102 -8.08 -8.88 -1.55
N LEU A 103 -9.25 -8.32 -1.18
CA LEU A 103 -10.51 -9.06 -1.09
C LEU A 103 -11.02 -9.50 -2.47
N PHE A 104 -10.93 -8.62 -3.46
CA PHE A 104 -11.37 -8.89 -4.82
C PHE A 104 -10.34 -9.63 -5.65
N ASN A 105 -9.17 -9.97 -5.12
CA ASN A 105 -8.09 -10.60 -5.88
C ASN A 105 -8.58 -11.84 -6.64
N GLN A 106 -9.30 -12.75 -5.98
CA GLN A 106 -9.84 -13.95 -6.64
C GLN A 106 -10.98 -13.64 -7.60
N ALA A 107 -11.94 -12.79 -7.21
CA ALA A 107 -13.08 -12.43 -8.06
C ALA A 107 -12.65 -11.70 -9.34
N LEU A 108 -11.61 -10.86 -9.27
CA LEU A 108 -11.03 -10.17 -10.41
C LEU A 108 -10.43 -11.16 -11.42
N PHE A 109 -9.78 -12.23 -10.96
CA PHE A 109 -9.21 -13.24 -11.88
C PHE A 109 -10.30 -13.98 -12.68
N GLU A 110 -11.45 -14.27 -12.08
CA GLU A 110 -12.57 -14.91 -12.76
C GLU A 110 -13.31 -13.93 -13.69
N ASP A 111 -13.50 -12.68 -13.26
CA ASP A 111 -14.26 -11.67 -14.00
C ASP A 111 -13.50 -11.06 -15.19
N ILE A 112 -12.17 -11.21 -15.29
CA ILE A 112 -11.37 -10.76 -16.46
C ILE A 112 -11.88 -11.40 -17.76
N LEU A 113 -12.46 -12.60 -17.68
CA LEU A 113 -13.05 -13.30 -18.84
C LEU A 113 -14.39 -12.69 -19.30
N HIS A 114 -15.00 -11.81 -18.50
CA HIS A 114 -16.27 -11.14 -18.80
C HIS A 114 -16.18 -9.61 -18.59
N PRO A 115 -15.55 -8.87 -19.53
CA PRO A 115 -15.28 -7.43 -19.39
C PRO A 115 -16.51 -6.56 -19.14
N SER A 116 -17.69 -6.99 -19.62
CA SER A 116 -18.96 -6.28 -19.46
C SER A 116 -19.44 -6.19 -18.01
N ILE A 117 -19.02 -7.12 -17.15
CA ILE A 117 -19.40 -7.19 -15.73
C ILE A 117 -18.34 -6.51 -14.86
N LEU A 118 -17.09 -6.53 -15.31
CA LEU A 118 -15.93 -6.02 -14.57
C LEU A 118 -15.93 -4.49 -14.44
N LEU A 119 -16.24 -3.76 -15.52
CA LEU A 119 -16.23 -2.29 -15.49
C LEU A 119 -17.26 -1.71 -14.49
N PRO A 120 -18.54 -2.15 -14.46
CA PRO A 120 -19.50 -1.69 -13.46
C PRO A 120 -19.07 -1.99 -12.02
N LYS A 121 -18.50 -3.17 -11.76
CA LYS A 121 -18.00 -3.55 -10.42
C LYS A 121 -16.85 -2.64 -9.98
N LEU A 122 -15.88 -2.37 -10.87
CA LEU A 122 -14.77 -1.45 -10.57
C LEU A 122 -15.26 -0.02 -10.32
N LEU A 123 -16.20 0.47 -11.11
CA LEU A 123 -16.79 1.81 -10.91
C LEU A 123 -17.56 1.89 -9.60
N ALA A 124 -18.33 0.86 -9.26
CA ALA A 124 -19.03 0.77 -7.98
C ALA A 124 -18.03 0.75 -6.80
N PHE A 125 -16.96 -0.04 -6.91
CA PHE A 125 -15.90 -0.07 -5.91
C PHE A 125 -15.22 1.30 -5.75
N ALA A 126 -14.84 1.94 -6.85
CA ALA A 126 -14.25 3.28 -6.82
C ALA A 126 -15.20 4.30 -6.20
N ALA A 127 -16.50 4.25 -6.51
CA ALA A 127 -17.51 5.12 -5.92
C ALA A 127 -17.63 4.91 -4.40
N VAL A 128 -17.59 3.66 -3.92
CA VAL A 128 -17.57 3.34 -2.49
C VAL A 128 -16.32 3.89 -1.82
N VAL A 129 -15.14 3.73 -2.42
CA VAL A 129 -13.88 4.27 -1.88
C VAL A 129 -13.95 5.80 -1.79
N VAL A 130 -14.44 6.49 -2.82
CA VAL A 130 -14.60 7.95 -2.82
C VAL A 130 -15.60 8.38 -1.74
N LEU A 131 -16.70 7.67 -1.58
CA LEU A 131 -17.69 7.92 -0.52
C LEU A 131 -17.05 7.77 0.87
N LEU A 132 -16.25 6.73 1.09
CA LEU A 132 -15.55 6.52 2.36
C LEU A 132 -14.54 7.64 2.63
N ILE A 133 -13.75 8.07 1.65
CA ILE A 133 -12.83 9.20 1.79
C ILE A 133 -13.58 10.47 2.20
N PHE A 134 -14.76 10.70 1.62
CA PHE A 134 -15.60 11.84 1.98
C PHE A 134 -16.14 11.74 3.41
N LEU A 135 -16.64 10.56 3.82
CA LEU A 135 -17.16 10.32 5.16
C LEU A 135 -16.09 10.47 6.24
N PHE A 136 -14.91 9.88 6.02
CA PHE A 136 -13.78 9.96 6.95
C PHE A 136 -13.22 11.38 7.07
N GLY A 137 -13.29 12.18 6.00
CA GLY A 137 -12.91 13.60 6.05
C GLY A 137 -13.90 14.50 6.80
N ARG A 138 -15.17 14.09 6.93
CA ARG A 138 -16.25 14.90 7.52
C ARG A 138 -16.57 14.54 8.98
N ILE A 139 -16.46 13.26 9.34
CA ILE A 139 -16.79 12.77 10.68
C ILE A 139 -15.55 12.86 11.59
N GLY A 140 -15.60 13.75 12.59
CA GLY A 140 -14.44 14.02 13.47
C GLY A 140 -13.90 12.78 14.20
N PHE A 141 -14.78 11.86 14.61
CA PHE A 141 -14.37 10.58 15.21
C PHE A 141 -13.56 9.71 14.25
N LEU A 142 -14.07 9.48 13.03
CA LEU A 142 -13.38 8.68 12.01
C LEU A 142 -12.05 9.30 11.60
N LYS A 143 -12.02 10.63 11.47
CA LYS A 143 -10.82 11.40 11.20
C LYS A 143 -9.75 11.12 12.25
N LYS A 144 -10.09 11.28 13.53
CA LYS A 144 -9.18 11.06 14.66
C LYS A 144 -8.68 9.61 14.73
N THR A 145 -9.58 8.65 14.53
CA THR A 145 -9.22 7.22 14.50
C THR A 145 -8.22 6.92 13.38
N MET A 146 -8.41 7.51 12.21
CA MET A 146 -7.48 7.30 11.09
C MET A 146 -6.12 7.96 11.29
N GLU A 147 -6.07 9.16 11.85
CA GLU A 147 -4.80 9.81 12.19
C GLU A 147 -4.03 8.99 13.22
N GLU A 148 -4.72 8.52 14.28
CA GLU A 148 -4.12 7.69 15.32
C GLU A 148 -3.62 6.35 14.75
N LEU A 149 -4.42 5.70 13.89
CA LEU A 149 -4.04 4.46 13.23
C LEU A 149 -2.77 4.66 12.40
N ALA A 150 -2.75 5.68 11.53
CA ALA A 150 -1.60 5.97 10.68
C ALA A 150 -0.34 6.27 11.51
N ASN A 151 -0.48 7.03 12.61
CA ASN A 151 0.63 7.32 13.51
C ASN A 151 1.18 6.04 14.14
N ARG A 152 0.32 5.15 14.65
CA ARG A 152 0.74 3.86 15.23
C ARG A 152 1.43 2.94 14.22
N MET A 153 0.99 2.96 12.97
CA MET A 153 1.61 2.13 11.93
C MET A 153 3.07 2.53 11.66
N THR A 154 3.46 3.77 11.97
CA THR A 154 4.85 4.25 11.83
C THR A 154 5.86 3.38 12.56
N VAL A 155 5.46 2.74 13.67
CA VAL A 155 6.33 1.81 14.42
C VAL A 155 6.80 0.64 13.56
N PHE A 156 5.97 0.16 12.64
CA PHE A 156 6.33 -0.96 11.76
C PHE A 156 7.39 -0.60 10.72
N LEU A 157 7.56 0.69 10.39
CA LEU A 157 8.66 1.10 9.50
C LEU A 157 10.02 0.77 10.09
N TYR A 158 10.19 0.86 11.42
CA TYR A 158 11.44 0.48 12.08
C TYR A 158 11.77 -1.02 11.93
N ILE A 159 10.77 -1.85 11.63
CA ILE A 159 10.96 -3.29 11.42
C ILE A 159 11.15 -3.57 9.93
N TRP A 160 10.26 -3.04 9.09
CA TRP A 160 10.26 -3.34 7.66
C TRP A 160 11.39 -2.66 6.88
N MET A 161 11.82 -1.46 7.29
CA MET A 161 12.90 -0.76 6.58
C MET A 161 14.25 -1.49 6.70
N PRO A 162 14.70 -1.95 7.88
CA PRO A 162 15.92 -2.77 7.98
C PRO A 162 15.83 -4.08 7.19
N ILE A 163 14.71 -4.80 7.28
CA ILE A 163 14.49 -6.05 6.53
C ILE A 163 14.62 -5.81 5.02
N THR A 164 14.03 -4.72 4.55
CA THR A 164 14.09 -4.32 3.14
C THR A 164 15.50 -3.94 2.73
N ALA A 165 16.21 -3.17 3.55
CA ALA A 165 17.59 -2.78 3.28
C ALA A 165 18.52 -4.00 3.16
N ILE A 166 18.39 -4.96 4.08
CA ILE A 166 19.13 -6.23 4.03
C ILE A 166 18.75 -7.02 2.77
N SER A 167 17.46 -7.10 2.45
CA SER A 167 16.98 -7.81 1.26
C SER A 167 17.55 -7.21 -0.03
N ILE A 168 17.52 -5.88 -0.18
CA ILE A 168 18.10 -5.19 -1.33
C ILE A 168 19.61 -5.46 -1.40
N LEU A 169 20.33 -5.41 -0.28
CA LEU A 169 21.77 -5.72 -0.26
C LEU A 169 22.06 -7.14 -0.75
N ILE A 170 21.32 -8.14 -0.24
CA ILE A 170 21.46 -9.53 -0.68
C ILE A 170 21.16 -9.66 -2.17
N LEU A 171 20.13 -8.97 -2.67
CA LEU A 171 19.76 -8.98 -4.08
C LEU A 171 20.87 -8.36 -4.94
N LEU A 172 21.48 -7.25 -4.52
CA LEU A 172 22.60 -6.64 -5.23
C LEU A 172 23.81 -7.56 -5.28
N VAL A 173 24.19 -8.17 -4.15
CA VAL A 173 25.31 -9.11 -4.09
C VAL A 173 25.07 -10.29 -5.05
N ARG A 174 23.86 -10.87 -5.05
CA ARG A 174 23.52 -12.04 -5.86
C ARG A 174 23.43 -11.78 -7.37
N ASN A 175 23.17 -10.54 -7.79
CA ASN A 175 23.08 -10.19 -9.22
C ASN A 175 24.40 -9.63 -9.77
N ILE A 176 25.29 -9.12 -8.91
CA ILE A 176 26.59 -8.55 -9.31
C ILE A 176 27.70 -9.62 -9.28
N PHE A 177 27.64 -10.56 -8.33
CA PHE A 177 28.58 -11.68 -8.20
C PHE A 177 27.91 -13.01 -8.56
#